data_AF-A0A925W5X6-F1
#
_entry.id   AF-A0A925W5X6-F1
#
_cell.length_a   1.000
_cell.length_b   1.000
_cell.length_c   1.000
_cell.angle_alpha   90.00
_cell.angle_beta   90.00
_cell.angle_gamma   90.00
#
_symmetry.space_group_name_H-M   'P 1'
#
loop_
_entity.id
_entity.type
_entity.pdbx_description
1 polymer ?
#
loop_
_entity_poly.entity_id
_entity_poly.type
_entity_poly.pdbx_seq_one_letter_code
_entity_poly.pdbx_strand_id
1 'polypeptide(L)' 'AGAVVDADGPGELLCAGDTVADEGLPVVPYGEGVRFGPTVCVVRETGVRCDNSSTGHGFAVARAAFELF' A
#
# COMPACT_ATOMS: atom_id res chain seq x y z
N ALA A 1 12.20 -6.27 -1.50
CA ALA A 1 10.92 -6.61 -2.14
C ALA A 1 9.87 -5.65 -1.60
N GLY A 2 9.01 -5.13 -2.47
CA GLY A 2 7.83 -4.33 -2.15
C GLY A 2 6.57 -5.02 -2.66
N ALA A 3 5.41 -4.49 -2.27
CA ALA A 3 4.11 -4.94 -2.76
C ALA A 3 3.45 -3.84 -3.60
N VAL A 4 2.74 -4.22 -4.65
CA VAL A 4 1.97 -3.32 -5.52
C VAL A 4 0.57 -3.88 -5.74
N VAL A 5 -0.37 -3.00 -6.06
CA VAL A 5 -1.69 -3.36 -6.57
C VAL A 5 -2.02 -2.40 -7.71
N ASP A 6 -2.42 -2.96 -8.85
CA ASP A 6 -2.84 -2.18 -10.01
C ASP A 6 -4.31 -1.77 -9.92
N ALA A 7 -4.72 -0.85 -10.79
CA ALA A 7 -6.11 -0.39 -10.87
C ALA A 7 -7.09 -1.53 -11.20
N ASP A 8 -6.65 -2.50 -12.00
CA ASP A 8 -7.47 -3.62 -12.47
C ASP A 8 -6.86 -5.00 -12.15
N GLY A 9 -5.65 -5.04 -11.60
CA GLY A 9 -4.86 -6.25 -11.37
C GLY A 9 -4.82 -6.72 -9.91
N PRO A 10 -4.36 -7.97 -9.66
CA PRO A 10 -4.15 -8.47 -8.31
C PRO A 10 -3.00 -7.76 -7.59
N GLY A 11 -2.92 -7.95 -6.28
CA GLY A 11 -1.72 -7.57 -5.53
C GLY A 11 -0.53 -8.47 -5.91
N GLU A 12 0.66 -7.90 -6.05
CA GLU A 12 1.89 -8.62 -6.43
C GLU A 12 3.10 -8.20 -5.59
N LEU A 13 4.08 -9.11 -5.46
CA LEU A 13 5.40 -8.78 -4.91
C LEU A 13 6.37 -8.47 -6.03
N LEU A 14 7.06 -7.34 -5.90
CA LEU A 14 8.04 -6.89 -6.89
C LEU A 14 9.36 -6.48 -6.20
N CYS A 15 10.46 -6.55 -6.95
CA CYS A 15 11.75 -6.02 -6.50
C CYS A 15 12.02 -4.67 -7.15
N ALA A 16 11.48 -3.60 -6.57
CA ALA A 16 11.90 -2.23 -6.86
C ALA A 16 12.82 -1.75 -5.72
N GLY A 17 13.89 -1.07 -6.10
CA GLY A 17 14.85 -0.48 -5.18
C GLY A 17 14.85 1.05 -5.20
N ASP A 18 14.13 1.67 -6.13
CA ASP A 18 13.91 3.09 -6.17
C ASP A 18 12.84 3.46 -5.14
N THR A 19 13.25 4.16 -4.10
CA THR A 19 12.33 4.83 -3.19
C THR A 19 12.17 6.25 -3.68
N VAL A 20 10.96 6.64 -4.09
CA VAL A 20 10.62 8.06 -4.27
C VAL A 20 10.44 8.66 -2.88
N ALA A 21 11.54 9.06 -2.24
CA ALA A 21 11.52 9.85 -1.02
C ALA A 21 11.44 11.33 -1.40
N ASP A 22 10.23 11.88 -1.36
CA ASP A 22 9.97 13.31 -1.57
C ASP A 22 9.59 13.94 -0.22
N GLU A 23 10.46 14.81 0.30
CA GLU A 23 10.27 15.51 1.58
C GLU A 23 9.09 16.50 1.56
N GLY A 24 8.58 16.87 0.38
CA GLY A 24 7.40 17.72 0.22
C GLY A 24 6.07 16.98 0.38
N LEU A 25 6.08 15.64 0.41
CA LEU A 25 4.86 14.86 0.58
C LEU A 25 4.40 14.83 2.05
N PRO A 26 3.08 14.93 2.30
CA PRO A 26 2.56 14.87 3.66
C PRO A 26 2.78 13.50 4.27
N VAL A 27 3.20 13.48 5.54
CA VAL A 27 3.25 12.26 6.33
C VAL A 27 1.83 11.83 6.69
N VAL A 28 1.49 10.56 6.44
CA VAL A 28 0.20 9.98 6.84
C VAL A 28 0.33 9.44 8.28
N PRO A 29 -0.41 10.00 9.26
CA PRO A 29 -0.36 9.53 10.64
C PRO A 29 -0.92 8.12 10.82
N TYR A 30 -0.48 7.42 11.88
CA TYR A 30 -1.18 6.23 12.34
C TYR A 30 -2.62 6.59 12.70
N GLY A 31 -3.57 5.77 12.27
CA GLY A 31 -4.99 6.15 12.41
C GLY A 31 -5.65 6.43 11.07
N GLU A 32 -4.86 6.99 10.16
CA GLU A 32 -5.34 7.64 8.94
C GLU A 32 -5.00 6.85 7.69
N GLY A 33 -5.47 7.35 6.55
CA GLY A 33 -5.21 6.74 5.27
C GLY A 33 -5.14 7.76 4.15
N VAL A 34 -4.59 7.31 3.04
CA VAL A 34 -4.47 8.07 1.79
C VAL A 34 -5.22 7.33 0.70
N ARG A 35 -5.79 8.07 -0.25
CA ARG A 35 -6.54 7.54 -1.38
C ARG A 35 -5.86 7.91 -2.69
N PHE A 36 -5.67 6.91 -3.54
CA PHE A 36 -5.17 7.03 -4.91
C PHE A 36 -6.18 6.39 -5.86
N GLY A 37 -7.10 7.20 -6.42
CA GLY A 37 -8.18 6.68 -7.26
C GLY A 37 -9.08 5.67 -6.52
N PRO A 38 -9.21 4.41 -7.00
CA PRO A 38 -9.98 3.37 -6.33
C PRO A 38 -9.24 2.73 -5.14
N THR A 39 -7.94 2.97 -5.00
CA THR A 39 -7.10 2.38 -3.96
C THR A 39 -7.07 3.24 -2.71
N VAL A 40 -7.30 2.64 -1.55
CA VAL A 40 -7.21 3.28 -0.24
C VAL A 40 -6.16 2.55 0.59
N CYS A 41 -5.20 3.27 1.13
CA CYS A 41 -4.18 2.74 2.03
C CYS A 41 -4.37 3.30 3.43
N VAL A 42 -4.50 2.44 4.44
CA VAL A 42 -4.64 2.81 5.85
C VAL A 42 -3.36 2.44 6.60
N VAL A 43 -2.87 3.38 7.41
CA VAL A 43 -1.63 3.24 8.18
C VAL A 43 -1.95 2.95 9.64
N ARG A 44 -1.42 1.83 10.14
CA ARG A 44 -1.53 1.38 11.54
C ARG A 44 -0.13 1.08 12.08
N GLU A 45 0.01 1.07 13.39
CA GLU A 45 1.28 0.70 14.04
C GLU A 45 1.74 -0.72 13.67
N THR A 46 0.79 -1.59 13.35
CA THR A 46 1.02 -2.98 12.95
C THR A 46 1.39 -3.14 11.47
N GLY A 47 1.21 -2.10 10.64
CA GLY A 47 1.47 -2.18 9.21
C GLY A 47 0.57 -1.25 8.37
N VAL A 48 0.73 -1.35 7.05
CA VAL A 48 -0.07 -0.62 6.06
C VAL A 48 -0.93 -1.62 5.29
N ARG A 49 -2.22 -1.33 5.15
CA ARG A 49 -3.13 -2.11 4.29
C ARG A 49 -3.62 -1.24 3.16
N CYS A 50 -3.48 -1.71 1.93
CA CYS A 50 -3.99 -1.06 0.73
C CYS A 50 -5.05 -1.94 0.08
N ASP A 51 -6.21 -1.35 -0.20
CA ASP A 51 -7.37 -2.01 -0.79
C ASP A 51 -7.81 -1.27 -2.06
N ASN A 52 -7.92 -1.99 -3.17
CA ASN A 52 -8.56 -1.51 -4.38
C ASN A 52 -10.06 -1.78 -4.30
N SER A 53 -10.84 -0.73 -4.05
CA SER A 53 -12.28 -0.83 -3.84
C SER A 53 -13.09 -1.23 -5.08
N SER A 54 -12.53 -1.14 -6.30
CA SER A 54 -13.22 -1.58 -7.52
C SER A 54 -13.02 -3.07 -7.83
N THR A 55 -11.90 -3.66 -7.42
CA THR A 55 -11.57 -5.07 -7.74
C THR A 55 -11.64 -5.99 -6.52
N GLY A 56 -11.50 -5.45 -5.31
CA GLY A 56 -11.34 -6.22 -4.08
C GLY A 56 -9.91 -6.71 -3.83
N HIS A 57 -8.98 -6.44 -4.75
CA HIS A 57 -7.58 -6.78 -4.60
C HIS A 57 -6.82 -5.80 -3.71
N GLY A 58 -5.69 -6.24 -3.17
CA GLY A 58 -4.86 -5.40 -2.34
C GLY A 58 -3.70 -6.14 -1.70
N PHE A 59 -3.09 -5.46 -0.75
CA PHE A 59 -2.00 -6.02 0.03
C PHE A 59 -1.96 -5.45 1.43
N ALA A 60 -1.34 -6.19 2.34
CA ALA A 60 -0.91 -5.69 3.64
C ALA A 60 0.60 -5.88 3.80
N VAL A 61 1.28 -4.86 4.32
CA VAL A 61 2.72 -4.87 4.61
C VAL A 61 2.96 -4.56 6.07
N ALA A 62 3.75 -5.41 6.71
CA ALA A 62 4.32 -5.19 8.02
C ALA A 62 5.81 -5.54 8.00
N ARG A 63 6.57 -5.13 9.01
CA ARG A 63 8.00 -5.51 9.12
C ARG A 63 8.22 -7.03 9.07
N ALA A 64 7.25 -7.80 9.54
CA ALA A 64 7.35 -9.26 9.63
C ALA A 64 6.86 -10.00 8.38
N ALA A 65 5.98 -9.41 7.57
CA ALA A 65 5.29 -10.13 6.51
C ALA A 65 4.67 -9.21 5.43
N PHE A 66 4.47 -9.81 4.25
CA PHE A 66 3.62 -9.30 3.18
C PHE A 66 2.45 -10.27 2.99
N GLU A 67 1.25 -9.73 2.77
CA GLU A 67 0.04 -10.48 2.45
C GLU A 67 -0.61 -9.88 1.20
N LEU A 68 -1.07 -10.71 0.27
CA LEU A 68 -1.74 -10.33 -0.97
C LEU A 68 -3.15 -10.92 -0.98
N PHE A 69 -4.13 -10.19 -1.52
CA PHE A 69 -5.51 -10.63 -1.67
C PHE A 69 -6.19 -9.98 -2.88
#